data_AF-A0A0W0Z274-F1
#
_entry.id   AF-A0A0W0Z274-F1
#
_cell.length_a   1.000
_cell.length_b   1.000
_cell.length_c   1.000
_cell.angle_alpha   90.00
_cell.angle_beta   90.00
_cell.angle_gamma   90.00
#
_symmetry.space_group_name_H-M   'P 1'
#
loop_
_entity.id
_entity.type
_entity.pdbx_description
1 polymer ?
#
loop_
_entity_poly.entity_id
_entity_poly.type
_entity_poly.pdbx_seq_one_letter_code
_entity_poly.pdbx_strand_id
1 'polypeptide(L)'
;MSETEEKRYLQLMQSRSGIYYKDLRMTPVDILGLNARNDTERAHFAEVAAKQEAQKVAQNIAWNNAFSKAYNQLFENIPVVGNFDPSPYSPYAHHPIQLKEGETLYFFIRPDDSVTTILLQLIDAINRTPNTRLNLLFLDMNNSAIQLWANRHQLPINLVTNQQITLNPGSQQYEGLNLSKKQTPLLLLTNGKMSQVIDLGRF
;
A
#
# COMPACT_ATOMS: atom_id res chain seq x y z
N MET A 1 -25.07 21.76 -35.82
CA MET A 1 -24.40 22.93 -36.41
C MET A 1 -25.27 23.40 -37.56
N SER A 2 -25.55 24.70 -37.64
CA SER A 2 -26.31 25.29 -38.74
C SER A 2 -25.43 25.50 -39.97
N GLU A 3 -26.03 25.64 -41.15
CA GLU A 3 -25.31 25.93 -42.40
C GLU A 3 -24.47 27.21 -42.32
N THR A 4 -24.94 28.20 -41.56
CA THR A 4 -24.22 29.48 -41.38
C THR A 4 -22.97 29.31 -40.52
N GLU A 5 -23.04 28.50 -39.47
CA GLU A 5 -21.90 28.17 -38.61
C GLU A 5 -20.87 27.33 -39.35
N GLU A 6 -21.33 26.40 -40.20
CA GLU A 6 -20.47 25.58 -41.05
C GLU A 6 -19.70 26.43 -42.06
N LYS A 7 -20.39 27.32 -42.78
CA LYS A 7 -19.74 28.27 -43.70
C LYS A 7 -18.71 29.14 -42.98
N ARG A 8 -19.02 29.58 -41.76
CA ARG A 8 -18.09 30.37 -40.94
C ARG A 8 -16.87 29.56 -40.52
N TYR A 9 -17.05 28.32 -40.08
CA TYR A 9 -15.94 27.43 -39.75
C TYR A 9 -14.99 27.26 -40.94
N LEU A 10 -15.54 27.02 -42.13
CA LEU A 10 -14.74 26.89 -43.36
C LEU A 10 -13.96 28.18 -43.67
N GLN A 11 -14.57 29.35 -43.51
CA GLN A 11 -13.89 30.64 -43.68
C GLN A 11 -12.73 30.82 -42.69
N LEU A 12 -12.92 30.44 -41.41
CA LEU A 12 -11.85 30.50 -40.39
C LEU A 12 -10.68 29.58 -40.74
N MET A 13 -10.96 28.38 -41.23
CA MET A 13 -9.93 27.42 -41.67
C MET A 13 -9.17 27.86 -42.93
N GLN A 14 -9.80 28.66 -43.80
CA GLN A 14 -9.17 29.24 -44.98
C GLN A 14 -8.44 30.56 -44.69
N SER A 15 -8.65 31.15 -43.52
CA SER A 15 -7.97 32.39 -43.09
C SER A 15 -6.52 32.12 -42.69
N ARG A 16 -5.72 33.19 -42.50
CA ARG A 16 -4.35 33.09 -41.97
C ARG A 16 -4.30 32.38 -40.61
N SER A 17 -5.35 32.50 -39.80
CA SER A 17 -5.45 31.84 -38.49
C SER A 17 -5.63 30.32 -38.61
N GLY A 18 -6.11 29.82 -39.75
CA GLY A 18 -6.33 28.41 -40.01
C GLY A 18 -5.06 27.55 -39.90
N ILE A 19 -3.88 28.14 -40.10
CA ILE A 19 -2.59 27.45 -39.91
C ILE A 19 -2.44 26.96 -38.46
N TYR A 20 -2.84 27.78 -37.47
CA TYR A 20 -2.70 27.43 -36.06
C TYR A 20 -3.65 26.30 -35.62
N TYR A 21 -4.77 26.08 -36.31
CA TYR A 21 -5.76 25.08 -35.91
C TYR A 21 -5.47 23.68 -36.44
N LYS A 22 -4.76 23.55 -37.57
CA LYS A 22 -4.52 22.26 -38.23
C LYS A 22 -3.73 21.29 -37.36
N ASP A 23 -2.76 21.77 -36.60
CA ASP A 23 -1.89 20.92 -35.78
C ASP A 23 -2.45 20.66 -34.37
N LEU A 24 -3.50 21.39 -33.98
CA LEU A 24 -4.10 21.31 -32.63
C LEU A 24 -5.27 20.33 -32.53
N ARG A 25 -5.65 19.65 -33.63
CA ARG A 25 -6.74 18.66 -33.68
C ARG A 25 -8.04 19.16 -33.04
N MET A 26 -8.33 20.45 -33.21
CA MET A 26 -9.51 21.10 -32.64
C MET A 26 -10.76 20.74 -33.43
N THR A 27 -11.89 20.61 -32.73
CA THR A 27 -13.16 20.39 -33.40
C THR A 27 -13.69 21.69 -34.02
N PRO A 28 -14.63 21.62 -34.98
CA PRO A 28 -15.28 22.82 -35.51
C PRO A 28 -15.92 23.71 -34.45
N VAL A 29 -16.50 23.12 -33.39
CA VAL A 29 -17.11 23.88 -32.29
C VAL A 29 -16.06 24.61 -31.45
N ASP A 30 -14.89 24.01 -31.22
CA ASP A 30 -13.80 24.67 -30.50
C ASP A 30 -13.29 25.89 -31.28
N ILE A 31 -13.12 25.73 -32.60
CA ILE A 31 -12.63 26.81 -33.48
C ILE A 31 -13.67 27.95 -33.55
N LEU A 32 -14.96 27.62 -33.63
CA LEU A 32 -16.03 28.62 -33.62
C LEU A 32 -16.13 29.33 -32.26
N GLY A 33 -16.00 28.61 -31.15
CA GLY A 33 -16.04 29.15 -29.79
C GLY A 33 -14.87 30.09 -29.48
N LEU A 34 -13.64 29.72 -29.88
CA LEU A 34 -12.47 30.58 -29.73
C LEU A 34 -12.57 31.87 -30.54
N ASN A 35 -13.28 31.83 -31.67
CA ASN A 35 -13.49 32.98 -32.56
C ASN A 35 -14.89 33.59 -32.41
N ALA A 36 -15.55 33.40 -31.27
CA ALA A 36 -16.88 33.97 -31.01
C ALA A 36 -16.83 35.51 -31.02
N ARG A 37 -17.83 36.13 -31.64
CA ARG A 37 -17.95 37.59 -31.83
C ARG A 37 -18.44 38.31 -30.56
N ASN A 38 -19.14 37.58 -29.70
CA ASN A 38 -19.72 38.09 -28.47
C ASN A 38 -19.95 36.94 -27.48
N ASP A 39 -20.35 37.29 -26.26
CA ASP A 39 -20.51 36.31 -25.17
C ASP A 39 -21.69 35.38 -25.37
N THR A 40 -22.76 35.82 -26.04
CA THR A 40 -23.90 34.95 -26.38
C THR A 40 -23.46 33.83 -27.32
N GLU A 41 -22.69 34.16 -28.35
CA GLU A 41 -22.14 33.20 -29.29
C GLU A 41 -21.11 32.27 -28.63
N ARG A 42 -20.27 32.82 -27.76
CA ARG A 42 -19.31 32.03 -26.98
C ARG A 42 -20.02 31.03 -26.07
N ALA A 43 -21.09 31.46 -25.39
CA ALA A 43 -21.90 30.60 -24.53
C ALA A 43 -22.59 29.50 -25.34
N HIS A 44 -23.13 29.82 -26.53
CA HIS A 44 -23.73 28.83 -27.42
C HIS A 44 -22.75 27.71 -27.79
N PHE A 45 -21.55 28.06 -28.28
CA PHE A 45 -20.56 27.04 -28.64
C PHE A 45 -19.99 26.28 -27.44
N ALA A 46 -19.86 26.93 -26.29
CA ALA A 46 -19.48 26.25 -25.05
C ALA A 46 -20.52 25.19 -24.63
N GLU A 47 -21.82 25.51 -24.73
CA GLU A 47 -22.89 24.55 -24.45
C GLU A 47 -22.87 23.37 -25.43
N VAL A 48 -22.67 23.64 -26.73
CA VAL A 48 -22.56 22.60 -27.75
C VAL A 48 -21.35 21.69 -27.48
N ALA A 49 -20.18 22.26 -27.15
CA ALA A 49 -18.99 21.50 -26.80
C ALA A 49 -19.21 20.63 -25.55
N ALA A 50 -19.85 21.17 -24.51
CA ALA A 50 -20.16 20.44 -23.29
C ALA A 50 -21.07 19.23 -23.55
N LYS A 51 -22.11 19.40 -24.39
CA LYS A 51 -23.00 18.29 -24.78
C LYS A 51 -22.27 17.20 -25.57
N GLN A 52 -21.40 17.58 -26.50
CA GLN A 52 -20.59 16.63 -27.26
C GLN A 52 -19.63 15.86 -26.35
N GLU A 53 -18.99 16.54 -25.40
CA GLU A 53 -18.08 15.90 -24.46
C GLU A 53 -18.82 14.93 -23.52
N ALA A 54 -19.98 15.33 -23.00
CA ALA A 54 -20.83 14.45 -22.21
C ALA A 54 -21.23 13.17 -22.99
N GLN A 55 -21.53 13.31 -24.28
CA GLN A 55 -21.83 12.16 -25.14
C GLN A 55 -20.62 11.24 -25.34
N LYS A 56 -19.42 11.79 -25.57
CA LYS A 56 -18.18 10.99 -25.67
C LYS A 56 -17.89 10.24 -24.38
N VAL A 57 -18.03 10.91 -23.23
CA VAL A 57 -17.85 10.29 -21.91
C VAL A 57 -18.82 9.14 -21.72
N ALA A 58 -20.10 9.33 -22.05
CA ALA A 58 -21.11 8.27 -21.97
C ALA A 58 -20.76 7.07 -22.87
N GLN A 59 -20.27 7.32 -24.10
CA GLN A 59 -19.81 6.27 -25.01
C GLN A 59 -18.60 5.52 -24.45
N ASN A 60 -17.62 6.21 -23.88
CA ASN A 60 -16.45 5.60 -23.26
C ASN A 60 -16.82 4.74 -22.06
N ILE A 61 -17.75 5.20 -21.21
CA ILE A 61 -18.26 4.41 -20.07
C ILE A 61 -18.98 3.15 -20.59
N ALA A 62 -19.86 3.29 -21.57
CA ALA A 62 -20.57 2.15 -22.15
C ALA A 62 -19.60 1.11 -22.75
N TRP A 63 -18.59 1.57 -23.48
CA TRP A 63 -17.54 0.71 -24.02
C TRP A 63 -16.73 0.05 -22.92
N ASN A 64 -16.28 0.79 -21.90
CA ASN A 64 -15.49 0.24 -20.79
C ASN A 64 -16.27 -0.83 -20.00
N ASN A 65 -17.57 -0.62 -19.81
CA ASN A 65 -18.44 -1.60 -19.17
C ASN A 65 -18.56 -2.88 -20.03
N ALA A 66 -18.75 -2.73 -21.34
CA ALA A 66 -18.81 -3.86 -22.27
C ALA A 66 -17.48 -4.62 -22.34
N PHE A 67 -16.36 -3.90 -22.41
CA PHE A 67 -15.02 -4.46 -22.37
C PHE A 67 -14.77 -5.22 -21.06
N SER A 68 -15.06 -4.61 -19.91
CA SER A 68 -14.90 -5.26 -18.60
C SER A 68 -15.74 -6.54 -18.49
N LYS A 69 -16.97 -6.52 -19.00
CA LYS A 69 -17.83 -7.71 -19.04
C LYS A 69 -17.21 -8.82 -19.90
N ALA A 70 -16.77 -8.48 -21.11
CA ALA A 70 -16.13 -9.43 -22.02
C ALA A 70 -14.82 -9.98 -21.44
N TYR A 71 -14.02 -9.12 -20.82
CA TYR A 71 -12.78 -9.48 -20.14
C TYR A 71 -13.05 -10.45 -18.99
N ASN A 72 -14.01 -10.15 -18.11
CA ASN A 72 -14.37 -11.04 -17.02
C ASN A 72 -14.89 -12.41 -17.50
N GLN A 73 -15.65 -12.47 -18.59
CA GLN A 73 -16.11 -13.73 -19.17
C GLN A 73 -14.94 -14.61 -19.66
N LEU A 74 -13.88 -14.02 -20.21
CA LEU A 74 -12.69 -14.77 -20.63
C LEU A 74 -11.97 -15.44 -19.46
N PHE A 75 -12.04 -14.86 -18.26
CA PHE A 75 -11.35 -15.35 -17.06
C PHE A 75 -12.30 -15.90 -16.00
N GLU A 76 -13.60 -16.07 -16.30
CA GLU A 76 -14.64 -16.48 -15.36
C GLU A 76 -14.37 -17.86 -14.73
N ASN A 77 -13.70 -18.75 -15.48
CA ASN A 77 -13.33 -20.10 -15.04
C ASN A 77 -11.81 -20.28 -14.86
N ILE A 78 -11.05 -19.18 -14.86
CA ILE A 78 -9.61 -19.22 -14.58
C ILE A 78 -9.45 -18.91 -13.09
N PRO A 79 -8.94 -19.85 -12.27
CA PRO A 79 -8.72 -19.59 -10.85
C PRO A 79 -7.77 -18.40 -10.70
N VAL A 80 -8.30 -17.27 -10.19
CA VAL A 80 -7.52 -16.05 -9.90
C VAL A 80 -6.38 -16.33 -8.91
N VAL A 81 -6.53 -17.42 -8.15
CA VAL A 81 -5.51 -17.98 -7.27
C VAL A 81 -5.35 -19.44 -7.67
N GLY A 82 -4.19 -19.83 -8.22
CA GLY A 82 -3.82 -21.24 -8.26
C GLY A 82 -3.80 -21.78 -6.83
N ASN A 83 -4.24 -23.03 -6.61
CA ASN A 83 -4.34 -23.73 -5.30
C ASN A 83 -3.97 -22.84 -4.10
N PHE A 84 -4.89 -21.95 -3.72
CA PHE A 84 -4.73 -21.16 -2.52
C PHE A 84 -4.86 -22.12 -1.35
N ASP A 85 -3.76 -22.38 -0.65
CA ASP A 85 -3.82 -23.04 0.64
C ASP A 85 -4.24 -21.98 1.66
N PRO A 86 -5.48 -22.00 2.18
CA PRO A 86 -5.89 -21.06 3.21
C PRO A 86 -5.29 -21.42 4.57
N SER A 87 -4.63 -22.59 4.70
CA SER A 87 -4.06 -23.06 5.96
C SER A 87 -3.17 -22.01 6.61
N PRO A 88 -2.17 -21.37 5.97
CA PRO A 88 -1.30 -20.38 6.62
C PRO A 88 -2.02 -19.10 7.09
N TYR A 89 -3.20 -18.82 6.56
CA TYR A 89 -3.99 -17.61 6.85
C TYR A 89 -5.23 -17.91 7.69
N SER A 90 -5.39 -19.16 8.14
CA SER A 90 -6.45 -19.56 9.06
C SER A 90 -6.20 -18.92 10.43
N PRO A 91 -7.24 -18.45 11.14
CA PRO A 91 -7.11 -18.01 12.53
C PRO A 91 -6.57 -19.09 13.47
N TYR A 92 -6.56 -20.36 13.01
CA TYR A 92 -6.00 -21.52 13.73
C TYR A 92 -4.59 -21.90 13.29
N ALA A 93 -4.02 -21.25 12.28
CA ALA A 93 -2.65 -21.51 11.80
C ALA A 93 -1.59 -20.63 12.42
N HIS A 94 -2.01 -19.65 13.23
CA HIS A 94 -1.16 -19.08 14.25
C HIS A 94 -0.75 -20.22 15.19
N HIS A 95 0.43 -20.79 14.96
CA HIS A 95 1.07 -21.59 15.97
C HIS A 95 1.71 -20.60 16.95
N PRO A 96 1.13 -20.36 18.14
CA PRO A 96 1.82 -19.58 19.14
C PRO A 96 3.19 -20.22 19.35
N ILE A 97 4.25 -19.40 19.32
CA ILE A 97 5.59 -19.89 19.60
C ILE A 97 5.55 -20.67 20.93
N GLN A 98 5.84 -21.97 20.87
CA GLN A 98 5.80 -22.81 22.06
C GLN A 98 7.12 -22.65 22.81
N LEU A 99 7.09 -21.77 23.81
CA LEU A 99 8.23 -21.56 24.69
C LEU A 99 8.27 -22.63 25.77
N LYS A 100 9.47 -23.10 26.08
CA LYS A 100 9.76 -23.88 27.28
C LYS A 100 10.15 -22.95 28.41
N GLU A 101 9.95 -23.42 29.65
CA GLU A 101 10.35 -22.69 30.84
C GLU A 101 11.85 -22.33 30.78
N GLY A 102 12.18 -21.08 31.10
CA GLY A 102 13.56 -20.58 31.10
C GLY A 102 14.08 -20.09 29.74
N GLU A 103 13.34 -20.26 28.65
CA GLU A 103 13.76 -19.78 27.33
C GLU A 103 13.71 -18.25 27.23
N THR A 104 14.62 -17.71 26.41
CA THR A 104 14.75 -16.26 26.19
C THR A 104 14.68 -15.94 24.71
N LEU A 105 13.85 -14.97 24.36
CA LEU A 105 13.70 -14.44 23.02
C LEU A 105 14.52 -13.16 22.86
N TYR A 106 15.16 -12.99 21.71
CA TYR A 106 15.80 -11.75 21.29
C TYR A 106 15.16 -11.31 19.97
N PHE A 107 14.49 -10.15 20.00
CA PHE A 107 13.75 -9.65 18.86
C PHE A 107 14.36 -8.34 18.37
N PHE A 108 15.02 -8.39 17.20
CA PHE A 108 15.68 -7.25 16.59
C PHE A 108 14.73 -6.51 15.66
N ILE A 109 14.62 -5.19 15.86
CA ILE A 109 13.58 -4.35 15.26
C ILE A 109 14.20 -3.04 14.75
N ARG A 110 13.84 -2.64 13.53
CA ARG A 110 14.06 -1.29 12.95
C ARG A 110 12.77 -0.44 13.01
N PRO A 111 12.86 0.90 12.89
CA PRO A 111 11.70 1.78 13.04
C PRO A 111 10.52 1.46 12.12
N ASP A 112 10.81 1.01 10.89
CA ASP A 112 9.82 0.77 9.84
C ASP A 112 9.31 -0.69 9.79
N ASP A 113 9.79 -1.56 10.68
CA ASP A 113 9.36 -2.96 10.70
C ASP A 113 7.90 -3.08 11.18
N SER A 114 7.10 -3.85 10.42
CA SER A 114 5.73 -4.19 10.81
C SER A 114 5.72 -5.36 11.80
N VAL A 115 5.76 -5.06 13.10
CA VAL A 115 5.95 -6.08 14.16
C VAL A 115 4.79 -6.24 15.12
N THR A 116 3.70 -5.47 14.98
CA THR A 116 2.60 -5.45 15.97
C THR A 116 2.02 -6.85 16.23
N THR A 117 1.68 -7.61 15.19
CA THR A 117 1.10 -8.95 15.33
C THR A 117 2.07 -9.92 15.99
N ILE A 118 3.34 -9.92 15.55
CA ILE A 118 4.40 -10.77 16.12
C ILE A 118 4.57 -10.43 17.60
N LEU A 119 4.69 -9.15 17.94
CA LEU A 119 4.89 -8.68 19.30
C LEU A 119 3.77 -9.14 20.25
N LEU A 120 2.50 -9.05 19.82
CA LEU A 120 1.37 -9.52 20.60
C LEU A 120 1.46 -11.03 20.87
N GLN A 121 1.80 -11.83 19.86
CA GLN A 121 1.97 -13.28 20.02
C GLN A 121 3.16 -13.63 20.93
N LEU A 122 4.26 -12.88 20.86
CA LEU A 122 5.41 -13.08 21.76
C LEU A 122 5.04 -12.73 23.21
N ILE A 123 4.29 -11.64 23.43
CA ILE A 123 3.80 -11.23 24.75
C ILE A 123 2.86 -12.31 25.32
N ASP A 124 1.95 -12.83 24.51
CA ASP A 124 1.06 -13.93 24.92
C ASP A 124 1.85 -15.19 25.29
N ALA A 125 2.88 -15.55 24.50
CA ALA A 125 3.69 -16.72 24.76
C ALA A 125 4.47 -16.60 26.09
N ILE A 126 5.11 -15.46 26.36
CA ILE A 126 5.87 -15.28 27.62
C ILE A 126 4.95 -15.17 28.84
N ASN A 127 3.72 -14.68 28.69
CA ASN A 127 2.74 -14.67 29.78
C ASN A 127 2.24 -16.07 30.15
N ARG A 128 2.18 -16.99 29.17
CA ARG A 128 1.73 -18.36 29.37
C ARG A 128 2.83 -19.29 29.89
N THR A 129 4.10 -18.96 29.64
CA THR A 129 5.24 -19.81 30.02
C THR A 129 6.09 -19.14 31.10
N PRO A 130 6.13 -19.70 32.34
CA PRO A 130 6.93 -19.17 33.44
C PRO A 130 8.42 -19.02 33.09
N ASN A 131 9.10 -18.12 33.79
CA ASN A 131 10.56 -17.91 33.70
C ASN A 131 11.09 -17.63 32.29
N THR A 132 10.24 -17.20 31.35
CA THR A 132 10.65 -16.78 30.01
C THR A 132 10.89 -15.28 29.95
N ARG A 133 11.73 -14.83 29.01
CA ARG A 133 12.02 -13.40 28.79
C ARG A 133 11.97 -13.03 27.32
N LEU A 134 11.58 -11.78 27.04
CA LEU A 134 11.63 -11.16 25.71
C LEU A 134 12.51 -9.92 25.74
N ASN A 135 13.64 -9.98 25.05
CA ASN A 135 14.53 -8.85 24.88
C ASN A 135 14.27 -8.18 23.53
N LEU A 136 13.73 -6.96 23.57
CA LEU A 136 13.53 -6.12 22.40
C LEU A 136 14.83 -5.34 22.14
N LEU A 137 15.43 -5.59 20.97
CA LEU A 137 16.72 -5.05 20.55
C LEU A 137 16.51 -4.09 19.37
N PHE A 138 16.58 -2.80 19.65
CA PHE A 138 16.25 -1.76 18.69
C PHE A 138 17.47 -1.34 17.88
N LEU A 139 17.36 -1.39 16.56
CA LEU A 139 18.36 -0.92 15.61
C LEU A 139 18.00 0.49 15.16
N ASP A 140 19.01 1.35 15.05
CA ASP A 140 18.87 2.71 14.53
C ASP A 140 17.84 3.59 15.30
N MET A 141 17.63 3.29 16.59
CA MET A 141 16.76 4.04 17.49
C MET A 141 17.50 4.50 18.74
N ASN A 142 17.28 5.76 19.13
CA ASN A 142 17.75 6.29 20.40
C ASN A 142 16.72 6.03 21.53
N ASN A 143 17.10 6.29 22.78
CA ASN A 143 16.24 6.02 23.95
C ASN A 143 14.86 6.70 23.87
N SER A 144 14.80 7.95 23.40
CA SER A 144 13.54 8.69 23.25
C SER A 144 12.64 8.05 22.19
N ALA A 145 13.20 7.61 21.06
CA ALA A 145 12.48 6.90 20.02
C ALA A 145 11.98 5.53 20.50
N ILE A 146 12.80 4.79 21.26
CA ILE A 146 12.41 3.51 21.88
C ILE A 146 11.24 3.71 22.84
N GLN A 147 11.26 4.76 23.67
CA GLN A 147 10.17 5.05 24.59
C GLN A 147 8.86 5.41 23.86
N LEU A 148 8.94 6.22 22.80
CA LEU A 148 7.79 6.54 21.95
C LEU A 148 7.23 5.29 21.26
N TRP A 149 8.11 4.42 20.76
CA TRP A 149 7.76 3.15 20.14
C TRP A 149 7.03 2.23 21.14
N ALA A 150 7.57 2.08 22.36
CA ALA A 150 6.97 1.28 23.42
C ALA A 150 5.54 1.73 23.77
N ASN A 151 5.34 3.05 23.86
CA ASN A 151 4.02 3.63 24.12
C ASN A 151 3.06 3.41 22.95
N ARG A 152 3.52 3.60 21.71
CA ARG A 152 2.70 3.39 20.50
C ARG A 152 2.22 1.95 20.39
N HIS A 153 3.09 0.99 20.70
CA HIS A 153 2.78 -0.45 20.68
C HIS A 153 2.15 -0.96 21.98
N GLN A 154 1.84 -0.07 22.94
CA GLN A 154 1.15 -0.37 24.20
C GLN A 154 1.82 -1.51 24.99
N LEU A 155 3.15 -1.49 25.09
CA LEU A 155 3.88 -2.51 25.85
C LEU A 155 3.39 -2.58 27.31
N PRO A 156 3.09 -3.77 27.85
CA PRO A 156 2.63 -3.90 29.23
C PRO A 156 3.69 -3.46 30.24
N ILE A 157 3.41 -2.37 30.96
CA ILE A 157 4.36 -1.75 31.91
C ILE A 157 4.79 -2.69 33.04
N ASN A 158 3.92 -3.61 33.45
CA ASN A 158 4.21 -4.60 34.47
C ASN A 158 5.28 -5.60 33.99
N LEU A 159 5.24 -6.02 32.72
CA LEU A 159 6.22 -6.95 32.16
C LEU A 159 7.59 -6.30 32.00
N VAL A 160 7.60 -4.99 31.68
CA VAL A 160 8.85 -4.20 31.61
C VAL A 160 9.45 -4.00 33.00
N THR A 161 8.64 -3.57 33.97
CA THR A 161 9.09 -3.35 35.35
C THR A 161 9.63 -4.64 36.00
N ASN A 162 9.00 -5.79 35.69
CA ASN A 162 9.44 -7.09 36.17
C ASN A 162 10.62 -7.69 35.37
N GLN A 163 11.17 -6.94 34.40
CA GLN A 163 12.27 -7.37 33.51
C GLN A 163 11.96 -8.64 32.71
N GLN A 164 10.66 -8.96 32.54
CA GLN A 164 10.24 -10.04 31.65
C GLN A 164 10.31 -9.58 30.19
N ILE A 165 10.04 -8.29 29.94
CA ILE A 165 10.35 -7.61 28.70
C ILE A 165 11.45 -6.59 28.97
N THR A 166 12.52 -6.60 28.16
CA THR A 166 13.55 -5.55 28.21
C THR A 166 13.60 -4.79 26.90
N LEU A 167 13.97 -3.52 26.95
CA LEU A 167 14.10 -2.64 25.80
C LEU A 167 15.52 -2.10 25.77
N ASN A 168 16.32 -2.50 24.77
CA ASN A 168 17.73 -2.15 24.69
C ASN A 168 18.15 -1.79 23.26
N PRO A 169 19.19 -0.95 23.09
CA PRO A 169 19.88 -0.83 21.81
C PRO A 169 20.44 -2.19 21.37
N GLY A 170 20.30 -2.50 20.07
CA GLY A 170 20.60 -3.81 19.51
C GLY A 170 21.73 -3.88 18.49
N SER A 171 22.32 -2.75 18.08
CA SER A 171 23.23 -2.69 16.92
C SER A 171 24.45 -3.60 17.08
N GLN A 172 25.12 -3.57 18.24
CA GLN A 172 26.31 -4.41 18.48
C GLN A 172 25.96 -5.91 18.48
N GLN A 173 24.86 -6.28 19.12
CA GLN A 173 24.38 -7.66 19.18
C GLN A 173 23.98 -8.16 17.79
N TYR A 174 23.40 -7.30 16.96
CA TYR A 174 22.99 -7.62 15.59
C TYR A 174 24.19 -7.80 14.65
N GLU A 175 25.19 -6.92 14.75
CA GLU A 175 26.44 -7.03 14.00
C GLU A 175 27.21 -8.31 14.35
N GLY A 176 27.22 -8.71 15.62
CA GLY A 176 27.86 -9.93 16.09
C GLY A 176 27.21 -11.25 15.65
N LEU A 177 26.02 -11.23 15.03
CA LEU A 177 25.37 -12.46 14.57
C LEU A 177 26.12 -13.09 13.39
N ASN A 178 26.41 -14.39 13.45
CA ASN A 178 26.99 -15.14 12.34
C ASN A 178 25.88 -15.72 11.43
N LEU A 179 25.17 -14.84 10.72
CA LEU A 179 24.10 -15.21 9.78
C LEU A 179 24.46 -14.74 8.37
N SER A 180 24.27 -15.61 7.37
CA SER A 180 24.59 -15.34 5.96
C SER A 180 23.71 -14.25 5.33
N LYS A 181 22.47 -14.12 5.81
CA LYS A 181 21.55 -13.03 5.47
C LYS A 181 20.88 -12.54 6.74
N LYS A 182 21.17 -11.31 7.14
CA LYS A 182 20.51 -10.62 8.26
C LYS A 182 19.45 -9.69 7.69
N GLN A 183 18.21 -9.87 8.13
CA GLN A 183 17.10 -8.98 7.79
C GLN A 183 16.31 -8.71 9.06
N THR A 184 15.66 -7.56 9.15
CA THR A 184 14.73 -7.27 10.23
C THR A 184 13.29 -7.33 9.71
N PRO A 185 12.31 -7.64 10.57
CA PRO A 185 12.49 -8.06 11.95
C PRO A 185 13.18 -9.44 12.06
N LEU A 186 13.96 -9.68 13.12
CA LEU A 186 14.66 -10.95 13.35
C LEU A 186 14.39 -11.46 14.76
N LEU A 187 13.95 -12.70 14.88
CA LEU A 187 13.71 -13.34 16.16
C LEU A 187 14.68 -14.50 16.39
N LEU A 188 15.36 -14.48 17.53
CA LEU A 188 16.18 -15.58 18.02
C LEU A 188 15.54 -16.16 19.28
N LEU A 189 15.53 -17.48 19.39
CA LEU A 189 15.20 -18.20 20.62
C LEU A 189 16.48 -18.82 21.17
N THR A 190 16.69 -18.67 22.48
CA THR A 190 17.76 -19.38 23.20
C THR A 190 17.24 -20.10 24.43
N ASN A 191 17.88 -21.22 24.75
CA ASN A 191 17.73 -21.94 26.01
C ASN A 191 19.01 -21.87 26.88
N GLY A 192 19.90 -20.92 26.60
CA GLY A 192 21.18 -20.73 27.30
C GLY A 192 22.33 -21.59 26.79
N LYS A 193 22.07 -22.60 25.94
CA LYS A 193 23.13 -23.43 25.31
C LYS A 193 23.15 -23.29 23.80
N MET A 194 21.99 -23.15 23.18
CA MET A 194 21.84 -23.02 21.75
C MET A 194 20.97 -21.81 21.42
N SER A 195 21.23 -21.22 20.26
CA SER A 195 20.43 -20.13 19.70
C SER A 195 19.95 -20.55 18.32
N GLN A 196 18.66 -20.37 18.06
CA GLN A 196 18.06 -20.66 16.76
C GLN A 196 17.30 -19.45 16.23
N VAL A 197 17.36 -19.25 14.91
CA VAL A 197 16.53 -18.26 14.23
C VAL A 197 15.12 -18.82 14.13
N ILE A 198 14.14 -18.02 14.54
CA ILE A 198 12.73 -18.34 14.39
C ILE A 198 12.22 -17.71 13.10
N ASP A 199 11.60 -18.54 12.26
CA ASP A 199 10.94 -18.11 11.04
C ASP A 199 9.68 -17.29 11.38
N LEU A 200 9.71 -16.01 11.00
CA LEU A 200 8.63 -15.06 11.26
C LEU A 200 7.46 -15.18 10.27
N GLY A 201 7.61 -15.91 9.16
CA GLY A 201 6.51 -16.17 8.22
C GLY A 201 5.39 -17.05 8.79
N ARG A 202 5.54 -17.49 10.04
CA ARG A 202 4.57 -18.32 10.79
C ARG A 202 3.67 -17.52 11.73
N PHE A 203 3.90 -16.21 11.88
CA PHE A 203 3.17 -15.33 12.80
C PHE A 203 1.99 -14.64 12.11
#